data_AF-A0A1E5Q8I4-F1
#
_entry.id   AF-A0A1E5Q8I4-F1
#
_cell.length_a   1.000
_cell.length_b   1.000
_cell.length_c   1.000
_cell.angle_alpha   90.00
_cell.angle_beta   90.00
_cell.angle_gamma   90.00
#
_symmetry.space_group_name_H-M   'P 1'
#
loop_
_entity.id
_entity.type
_entity.pdbx_description
1 polymer ?
#
loop_
_entity_poly.entity_id
_entity_poly.type
_entity_poly.pdbx_seq_one_letter_code
_entity_poly.pdbx_strand_id
1 'polypeptide(L)'
;MSDAVEIYVCFEGQALKDGKVEYSQSIGDKYSAERDAKDRVKRNPLIHKIAYYKINDEGDFRIFYSFTNKDLHNPQTVIQEHSTKPKLKKPPKRTFLEKLFGVGSGQKTTLKRKTLKK
;
A
#
# COMPACT_ATOMS: atom_id res chain seq x y z
N MET A 1 -16.80 -24.23 -15.36
CA MET A 1 -16.04 -23.35 -14.44
C MET A 1 -15.95 -21.99 -15.09
N SER A 2 -16.35 -20.93 -14.37
CA SER A 2 -16.47 -19.59 -14.93
C SER A 2 -15.11 -18.90 -14.91
N ASP A 3 -14.46 -18.81 -16.07
CA ASP A 3 -13.25 -18.03 -16.28
C ASP A 3 -13.51 -16.55 -15.95
N ALA A 4 -13.22 -16.16 -14.71
CA ALA A 4 -13.32 -14.77 -14.28
C ALA A 4 -12.05 -14.01 -14.67
N VAL A 5 -12.23 -12.77 -15.10
CA VAL A 5 -11.15 -11.85 -15.40
C VAL A 5 -11.11 -10.73 -14.37
N GLU A 6 -9.93 -10.50 -13.83
CA GLU A 6 -9.64 -9.40 -12.92
C GLU A 6 -8.96 -8.27 -13.69
N ILE A 7 -9.56 -7.08 -13.60
CA ILE A 7 -9.23 -5.91 -14.38
C ILE A 7 -8.71 -4.85 -13.41
N TYR A 8 -7.43 -4.52 -13.53
CA TYR A 8 -6.79 -3.46 -12.77
C TYR A 8 -6.79 -2.18 -13.59
N VAL A 9 -7.39 -1.12 -13.08
CA VAL A 9 -7.46 0.21 -13.71
C VAL A 9 -6.66 1.20 -12.87
N CYS A 10 -5.69 1.86 -13.49
CA CYS A 10 -4.78 2.79 -12.84
C CYS A 10 -4.94 4.18 -13.43
N PHE A 11 -5.03 5.17 -12.54
CA PHE A 11 -4.95 6.56 -12.92
C PHE A 11 -3.49 7.04 -12.92
N GLU A 12 -3.27 8.24 -13.45
CA GLU A 12 -1.94 8.86 -13.44
C GLU A 12 -1.40 8.96 -12.00
N GLY A 13 -0.12 8.60 -11.80
CA GLY A 13 0.53 8.59 -10.49
C GLY A 13 0.25 7.36 -9.61
N GLN A 14 -0.70 6.51 -9.98
CA GLN A 14 -1.08 5.33 -9.20
C GLN A 14 -0.32 4.08 -9.67
N ALA A 15 0.20 3.30 -8.74
CA ALA A 15 0.78 1.99 -9.06
C ALA A 15 -0.33 0.98 -9.40
N LEU A 16 0.02 -0.07 -10.18
CA LEU A 16 -0.94 -1.09 -10.62
C LEU A 16 -1.74 -1.72 -9.47
N LYS A 17 -1.03 -2.03 -8.39
CA LYS A 17 -1.57 -2.63 -7.16
C LYS A 17 -2.51 -1.70 -6.36
N ASP A 18 -2.35 -0.39 -6.52
CA ASP A 18 -3.13 0.60 -5.77
C ASP A 18 -4.37 1.03 -6.57
N GLY A 19 -4.47 0.59 -7.84
CA GLY A 19 -5.56 0.88 -8.78
C GLY A 19 -6.92 0.30 -8.37
N LYS A 20 -7.95 0.69 -9.12
CA LYS A 20 -9.28 0.11 -8.98
C LYS A 20 -9.29 -1.29 -9.59
N VAL A 21 -9.79 -2.27 -8.84
CA VAL A 21 -9.98 -3.65 -9.31
C VAL A 21 -11.44 -3.88 -9.66
N GLU A 22 -11.70 -4.48 -10.82
CA GLU A 22 -13.01 -4.90 -11.28
C GLU A 22 -12.96 -6.35 -11.75
N TYR A 23 -14.06 -7.09 -11.59
CA TYR A 23 -14.16 -8.48 -12.05
C TYR A 23 -15.19 -8.57 -13.17
N SER A 24 -14.87 -9.33 -14.21
CA SER A 24 -15.77 -9.56 -15.33
C SER A 24 -15.68 -11.00 -15.83
N GLN A 25 -16.80 -11.59 -16.21
CA GLN A 25 -16.87 -12.90 -16.88
C GLN A 25 -17.08 -12.75 -18.40
N SER A 26 -17.29 -11.53 -18.90
CA SER A 26 -17.61 -11.29 -20.32
C SER A 26 -16.38 -11.08 -21.20
N ILE A 27 -15.19 -10.91 -20.61
CA ILE A 27 -13.94 -10.63 -21.33
C ILE A 27 -13.09 -11.89 -21.34
N GLY A 28 -13.32 -12.79 -22.30
CA GLY A 28 -12.63 -14.07 -22.37
C GLY A 28 -11.36 -14.08 -23.23
N ASP A 29 -11.20 -13.09 -24.10
CA ASP A 29 -10.12 -13.05 -25.09
C ASP A 29 -9.41 -11.70 -25.17
N LYS A 30 -8.25 -11.69 -25.82
CA LYS A 30 -7.43 -10.48 -26.01
C LYS A 30 -8.15 -9.40 -26.81
N TYR A 31 -8.99 -9.77 -27.78
CA TYR A 31 -9.68 -8.81 -28.64
C TYR A 31 -10.76 -8.03 -27.88
N SER A 32 -11.53 -8.74 -27.06
CA SER A 32 -12.54 -8.22 -26.15
C SER A 32 -11.91 -7.32 -25.08
N ALA A 33 -10.75 -7.72 -24.54
CA ALA A 33 -10.01 -6.90 -23.59
C ALA A 33 -9.47 -5.61 -24.24
N GLU A 34 -8.98 -5.68 -25.48
CA GLU A 34 -8.54 -4.49 -26.22
C GLU A 34 -9.69 -3.53 -26.47
N ARG A 35 -10.86 -4.03 -26.89
CA ARG A 35 -12.05 -3.21 -27.11
C ARG A 35 -12.52 -2.55 -25.82
N ASP A 36 -12.61 -3.31 -24.73
CA ASP A 36 -12.99 -2.79 -23.42
C ASP A 36 -12.01 -1.72 -22.92
N ALA A 37 -10.70 -1.94 -23.08
CA ALA A 37 -9.69 -0.96 -22.69
C ALA A 37 -9.85 0.37 -23.44
N LYS A 38 -10.06 0.30 -24.76
CA LYS A 38 -10.31 1.49 -25.60
C LYS A 38 -11.60 2.19 -25.19
N ASP A 39 -12.68 1.44 -24.95
CA ASP A 39 -13.97 2.01 -24.54
C ASP A 39 -13.91 2.63 -23.13
N ARG A 40 -13.10 2.08 -22.22
CA ARG A 40 -12.84 2.68 -20.90
C ARG A 40 -12.08 4.00 -21.01
N VAL A 41 -11.00 4.03 -21.78
CA VAL A 41 -10.16 5.22 -21.96
C VAL A 41 -10.92 6.32 -22.70
N LYS A 42 -11.75 5.96 -23.68
CA LYS A 42 -12.65 6.90 -24.36
C LYS A 42 -13.66 7.55 -23.40
N ARG A 43 -14.16 6.80 -22.42
CA ARG A 43 -15.09 7.32 -21.40
C ARG A 43 -14.37 8.11 -20.31
N ASN A 44 -13.18 7.67 -19.92
CA ASN A 44 -12.38 8.31 -18.89
C ASN A 44 -10.91 8.44 -19.36
N PRO A 45 -10.53 9.61 -19.90
CA PRO A 45 -9.18 9.83 -20.44
C PRO A 45 -8.10 9.90 -19.35
N LEU A 46 -8.45 9.96 -18.06
CA LEU A 46 -7.50 9.97 -16.94
C LEU A 46 -6.91 8.59 -16.63
N ILE A 47 -7.45 7.54 -17.25
CA ILE A 47 -6.93 6.18 -17.11
C ILE A 47 -5.57 6.10 -17.80
N HIS A 48 -4.53 5.82 -17.00
CA HIS A 48 -3.15 5.69 -17.44
C HIS A 48 -2.84 4.27 -17.92
N LYS A 49 -3.21 3.26 -17.15
CA LYS A 49 -2.93 1.86 -17.46
C LYS A 49 -4.09 0.96 -17.07
N ILE A 50 -4.33 -0.08 -17.87
CA ILE A 50 -5.28 -1.14 -17.58
C ILE A 50 -4.57 -2.49 -17.76
N ALA A 51 -4.75 -3.43 -16.83
CA ALA A 51 -4.24 -4.80 -16.95
C ALA A 51 -5.35 -5.82 -16.72
N TYR A 52 -5.36 -6.87 -17.53
CA TYR A 52 -6.36 -7.93 -17.54
C TYR A 52 -5.70 -9.26 -17.19
N TYR A 53 -6.17 -9.86 -16.10
CA TYR A 53 -5.70 -11.14 -15.59
C TYR A 53 -6.79 -12.18 -15.71
N LYS A 54 -6.45 -13.35 -16.23
CA LYS A 54 -7.30 -14.52 -16.18
C LYS A 54 -7.08 -15.24 -14.86
N ILE A 55 -8.16 -15.51 -14.13
CA ILE A 55 -8.14 -16.30 -12.90
C ILE A 55 -8.53 -17.74 -13.24
N ASN A 56 -7.70 -18.70 -12.86
CA ASN A 56 -8.02 -20.13 -12.93
C ASN A 56 -8.66 -20.61 -11.60
N ASP A 57 -9.34 -21.76 -11.63
CA ASP A 57 -9.98 -22.33 -10.44
C ASP A 57 -8.99 -22.68 -9.31
N GLU A 58 -7.70 -22.84 -9.63
CA GLU A 58 -6.61 -23.09 -8.67
C GLU A 58 -6.15 -21.80 -7.95
N GLY A 59 -6.69 -20.63 -8.31
CA GLY A 59 -6.29 -19.33 -7.76
C GLY A 59 -5.07 -18.71 -8.45
N ASP A 60 -4.54 -19.36 -9.49
CA ASP A 60 -3.51 -18.78 -10.35
C ASP A 60 -4.07 -17.63 -11.20
N PHE A 61 -3.33 -16.53 -11.24
CA PHE A 61 -3.67 -15.35 -12.04
C PHE A 61 -2.61 -15.11 -13.10
N ARG A 62 -3.03 -15.07 -14.37
CA ARG A 62 -2.13 -14.83 -15.50
C ARG A 62 -2.57 -13.61 -16.30
N ILE A 63 -1.66 -12.67 -16.49
CA ILE A 63 -1.92 -11.55 -17.39
C ILE A 63 -2.04 -12.04 -18.83
N PHE A 64 -3.07 -11.60 -19.54
CA PHE A 64 -3.25 -11.91 -20.96
C PHE A 64 -3.33 -10.65 -21.83
N TYR A 65 -3.65 -9.49 -21.25
CA TYR A 65 -3.65 -8.22 -21.95
C TYR A 65 -3.31 -7.05 -21.02
N SER A 66 -2.62 -6.03 -21.55
CA SER A 66 -2.39 -4.76 -20.87
C SER A 66 -2.44 -3.62 -21.85
N PHE A 67 -3.08 -2.52 -21.46
CA PHE A 67 -3.20 -1.30 -22.22
C PHE A 67 -2.57 -0.13 -21.45
N THR A 68 -1.80 0.70 -22.14
CA THR A 68 -1.24 1.95 -21.58
C THR A 68 -1.66 3.11 -22.46
N ASN A 69 -2.33 4.10 -21.88
CA ASN A 69 -2.71 5.32 -22.57
C ASN A 69 -1.47 6.21 -22.74
N LYS A 70 -1.06 6.44 -23.98
CA LYS A 70 0.11 7.27 -24.28
C LYS A 70 -0.20 8.77 -24.30
N ASP A 71 -1.45 9.16 -24.24
CA ASP A 71 -1.85 10.56 -24.32
C ASP A 71 -1.67 11.30 -22.99
N LEU A 72 -1.45 10.58 -21.89
CA LEU A 72 -1.20 11.11 -20.54
C LEU A 72 0.29 11.42 -20.26
N HIS A 73 1.18 11.35 -21.26
CA HIS A 73 2.63 11.56 -21.09
C HIS A 73 3.05 13.03 -20.93
N ASN A 74 2.34 13.84 -20.15
CA ASN A 74 3.01 14.96 -19.50
C ASN A 74 3.30 14.52 -18.06
N PRO A 75 4.52 14.08 -17.73
CA PRO A 75 4.80 13.49 -16.44
C PRO A 75 4.64 14.55 -15.36
N GLN A 76 3.48 14.61 -14.71
CA GLN A 76 3.46 15.18 -13.37
C GLN A 76 4.26 14.22 -12.50
N THR A 77 5.41 14.72 -12.04
CA THR A 77 6.25 14.06 -11.06
C THR A 77 5.42 13.94 -9.80
N VAL A 78 4.65 12.86 -9.70
CA VAL A 78 3.85 12.57 -8.51
C VAL A 78 4.86 12.26 -7.40
N ILE A 79 5.08 13.27 -6.56
CA ILE A 79 5.62 13.11 -5.22
C ILE A 79 4.75 12.03 -4.60
N GLN A 80 5.33 10.85 -4.38
CA GLN A 80 4.66 9.79 -3.67
C GLN A 80 4.30 10.34 -2.30
N GLU A 81 3.06 10.73 -2.08
CA GLU A 81 2.53 10.87 -0.73
C GLU A 81 2.33 9.45 -0.23
N HIS A 82 3.44 8.85 0.22
CA HIS A 82 3.42 7.62 0.99
C HIS A 82 2.54 7.92 2.19
N SER A 83 1.30 7.42 2.14
CA SER A 83 0.42 7.31 3.29
C SER A 83 1.28 6.93 4.50
N THR A 84 1.40 7.88 5.43
CA THR A 84 2.10 7.69 6.69
C THR A 84 1.22 6.78 7.54
N LYS A 85 1.19 5.49 7.20
CA LYS A 85 0.80 4.46 8.16
C LYS A 85 1.70 4.70 9.38
N PRO A 86 1.16 4.98 10.58
CA PRO A 86 2.00 5.22 11.73
C PRO A 86 2.80 3.94 12.00
N LYS A 87 4.12 4.00 11.77
CA LYS A 87 5.02 2.94 12.20
C LYS A 87 4.96 2.90 13.72
N LEU A 88 4.28 1.88 14.26
CA LEU A 88 4.29 1.58 15.69
C LEU A 88 5.75 1.46 16.12
N LYS A 89 6.26 2.47 16.86
CA LYS A 89 7.64 2.48 17.34
C LYS A 89 7.81 1.29 18.27
N LYS A 90 8.67 0.34 17.90
CA LYS A 90 9.10 -0.75 18.79
C LYS A 90 9.75 -0.09 20.02
N PRO A 91 9.46 -0.53 21.27
CA PRO A 91 10.09 0.04 22.44
C PRO A 91 11.61 -0.12 22.35
N PRO A 92 12.39 0.88 22.80
CA PRO A 92 13.84 0.81 22.74
C PRO A 92 14.31 -0.42 23.52
N LYS A 93 15.01 -1.33 22.83
CA LYS A 93 15.73 -2.41 23.49
C LYS A 93 16.77 -1.75 24.39
N ARG A 94 16.51 -1.75 25.70
CA ARG A 94 17.51 -1.42 26.73
C ARG A 94 18.78 -2.16 26.38
N THR A 95 19.83 -1.41 26.09
CA THR A 95 21.13 -1.91 25.71
C THR A 95 21.71 -2.69 26.88
N PHE A 96 22.16 -3.90 26.62
CA PHE A 96 22.77 -4.83 27.57
C PHE A 96 24.06 -4.28 28.23
N LEU A 97 24.55 -3.12 27.79
CA LEU A 97 25.71 -2.40 28.35
C LEU A 97 25.36 -1.46 29.52
N GLU A 98 24.07 -1.16 29.77
CA GLU A 98 23.65 -0.36 30.93
C GLU A 98 23.76 -1.12 32.27
N LYS A 99 24.14 -2.41 32.22
CA LYS A 99 24.27 -3.30 33.39
C LYS A 99 25.72 -3.56 33.81
N LEU A 100 26.72 -2.93 33.17
CA LEU A 100 28.14 -3.14 33.50
C LEU A 100 28.93 -1.89 33.94
N PHE A 101 28.41 -0.67 33.76
CA PHE A 101 29.09 0.54 34.21
C PHE A 101 28.08 1.57 34.74
N GLY A 102 27.86 1.58 36.06
CA GLY A 102 27.41 2.79 36.76
C GLY A 102 26.12 2.68 37.56
N VAL A 103 26.20 2.18 38.80
CA VAL A 103 25.60 2.83 39.97
C VAL A 103 26.49 2.50 41.18
N GLY A 104 27.49 3.35 41.40
CA GLY A 104 28.12 3.55 42.69
C GLY A 104 27.86 4.99 43.11
N SER A 105 26.95 5.20 44.07
CA SER A 105 26.84 6.33 45.01
C SER A 105 25.39 6.55 45.46
N GLY A 106 25.22 6.88 46.73
CA GLY A 106 23.99 7.52 47.22
C GLY A 106 23.13 6.69 48.16
N GLN A 107 23.66 6.41 49.35
CA GLN A 107 22.87 5.97 50.49
C GLN A 107 21.85 7.04 50.94
N LYS A 108 20.65 6.56 51.28
CA LYS A 108 19.84 6.92 52.47
C LYS A 108 18.95 8.19 52.45
N THR A 109 17.69 7.91 52.14
CA THR A 109 16.50 8.11 52.99
C THR A 109 16.23 9.50 53.60
N THR A 110 15.19 10.12 53.05
CA THR A 110 14.28 11.08 53.67
C THR A 110 13.57 10.49 54.89
N LEU A 111 13.53 11.20 56.03
CA LEU A 111 12.46 11.02 57.02
C LEU A 111 12.05 12.34 57.72
N LYS A 112 10.84 12.77 57.35
CA LYS A 112 9.78 13.51 58.06
C LYS A 112 10.11 14.53 59.19
N ARG A 113 9.76 15.78 58.85
CA ARG A 113 8.89 16.74 59.57
C ARG A 113 8.60 16.49 61.07
N LYS A 114 9.12 17.40 61.90
CA LYS A 114 8.54 17.81 63.19
C LYS A 114 7.34 18.75 62.95
N THR A 115 6.22 18.51 63.63
CA THR A 115 5.42 19.52 64.37
C THR A 115 4.21 18.83 65.00
N LEU A 116 4.25 18.62 66.31
CA LEU A 116 3.07 18.44 67.16
C LEU A 116 2.75 19.83 67.72
N LYS A 117 1.54 20.35 67.48
CA LYS A 117 1.08 21.66 67.94
C LYS A 117 0.13 21.43 69.13
N LYS A 118 0.48 22.10 70.24
CA LYS A 118 -0.34 22.68 71.31
C LYS A 118 -1.59 21.95 71.79
#